data_AF-A0A316TAK6-F1
#
_entry.id   AF-A0A316TAK6-F1
#
_cell.length_a   1.000
_cell.length_b   1.000
_cell.length_c   1.000
_cell.angle_alpha   90.00
_cell.angle_beta   90.00
_cell.angle_gamma   90.00
#
_symmetry.space_group_name_H-M   'P 1'
#
loop_
_entity.id
_entity.type
_entity.pdbx_description
1 polymer ?
#
loop_
_entity_poly.entity_id
_entity_poly.type
_entity_poly.pdbx_seq_one_letter_code
_entity_poly.pdbx_strand_id
1 'polypeptide(L)'
;MGGDIMSDMISQVEQNGDKVVFAINGDAYDTSNGVSNGLMIKNGLLISTSNGSEAVGFKQDGTVIYGSTNLNIKATTGDTTIPIAHVNKERKLDTSNVYLLTEQFDKATRSTQPGVEVVLNVTTDGYQGVQIGKSITATVESVNQVAANPDKNNTPIGKGQIVLSVHSDSSQYATLSGLSKGQELTIDVQNNNADVDWSQAQQALGIFHVLMKDGVINESALSDTAVHPRTVFGTKADGTVVLFQCDGRQPGFADGMTFTEIVDYMKSLDCVNIFNFDGGGSSTIAVTLPGDEEATILNRPSDGNERANCNALLFVA
;
A
#
# COMPACT_ATOMS: atom_id res chain seq x y z
N MET A 1 2.55 0.74 10.56
CA MET A 1 1.69 0.45 9.40
C MET A 1 1.45 -1.06 9.31
N GLY A 2 0.22 -1.51 9.06
CA GLY A 2 -0.13 -2.93 8.93
C GLY A 2 -0.08 -3.73 10.24
N GLY A 3 -0.47 -5.01 10.17
CA GLY A 3 -0.40 -5.96 11.28
C GLY A 3 -1.72 -6.23 12.00
N ASP A 4 -2.85 -5.81 11.44
CA ASP A 4 -4.18 -5.99 12.02
C ASP A 4 -4.93 -7.15 11.34
N ILE A 5 -5.73 -7.90 12.08
CA ILE A 5 -6.69 -8.86 11.51
C ILE A 5 -7.90 -8.12 10.91
N MET A 6 -8.72 -8.80 10.10
CA MET A 6 -9.88 -8.18 9.45
C MET A 6 -10.87 -7.62 10.48
N SER A 7 -11.16 -8.41 11.52
CA SER A 7 -12.06 -7.99 12.61
C SER A 7 -11.60 -6.71 13.33
N ASP A 8 -10.29 -6.52 13.52
CA ASP A 8 -9.73 -5.31 14.13
C ASP A 8 -9.85 -4.11 13.19
N MET A 9 -9.56 -4.29 11.90
CA MET A 9 -9.72 -3.22 10.89
C MET A 9 -11.17 -2.75 10.77
N ILE A 10 -12.12 -3.69 10.81
CA ILE A 10 -13.57 -3.39 10.84
C ILE A 10 -13.91 -2.61 12.10
N SER A 11 -13.52 -3.12 13.27
CA SER A 11 -13.80 -2.48 14.56
C SER A 11 -13.28 -1.04 14.62
N GLN A 12 -12.09 -0.79 14.07
CA GLN A 12 -11.51 0.56 13.99
C GLN A 12 -12.35 1.51 13.14
N VAL A 13 -12.88 1.04 12.00
CA VAL A 13 -13.75 1.84 11.12
C VAL A 13 -15.10 2.10 11.79
N GLU A 14 -15.69 1.08 12.41
CA GLU A 14 -17.01 1.22 13.03
C GLU A 14 -17.01 2.06 14.31
N GLN A 15 -15.90 2.05 15.06
CA GLN A 15 -15.69 2.99 16.17
C GLN A 15 -15.64 4.47 15.73
N ASN A 16 -15.34 4.74 14.46
CA ASN A 16 -15.36 6.09 13.90
C ASN A 16 -16.75 6.50 13.36
N GLY A 17 -17.75 5.63 13.49
CA GLY A 17 -19.15 5.92 13.17
C GLY A 17 -19.63 5.45 11.80
N ASP A 18 -18.74 4.91 10.97
CA ASP A 18 -19.11 4.22 9.72
C ASP A 18 -19.67 2.83 10.01
N LYS A 19 -20.42 2.21 9.09
CA LYS A 19 -20.80 0.80 9.20
C LYS A 19 -20.25 -0.02 8.04
N VAL A 20 -19.50 -1.08 8.34
CA VAL A 20 -18.91 -1.93 7.30
C VAL A 20 -19.99 -2.86 6.75
N VAL A 21 -20.15 -2.90 5.43
CA VAL A 21 -21.09 -3.80 4.75
C VAL A 21 -20.35 -5.02 4.19
N PHE A 22 -19.20 -4.80 3.57
CA PHE A 22 -18.34 -5.85 3.01
C PHE A 22 -16.88 -5.48 3.23
N ALA A 23 -16.02 -6.47 3.47
CA ALA A 23 -14.58 -6.28 3.51
C ALA A 23 -13.81 -7.47 2.95
N ILE A 24 -12.69 -7.20 2.28
CA ILE A 24 -11.73 -8.21 1.81
C ILE A 24 -10.30 -7.75 2.10
N ASN A 25 -9.38 -8.69 2.32
CA ASN A 25 -7.96 -8.33 2.49
C ASN A 25 -7.36 -7.74 1.21
N GLY A 26 -6.28 -6.97 1.36
CA GLY A 26 -5.61 -6.27 0.26
C GLY A 26 -4.24 -6.83 -0.09
N ASP A 27 -3.24 -5.95 -0.06
CA ASP A 27 -1.92 -6.12 -0.68
C ASP A 27 -1.12 -7.28 -0.09
N ALA A 28 -0.21 -7.81 -0.91
CA ALA A 28 0.94 -8.53 -0.41
C ALA A 28 1.86 -7.57 0.36
N TYR A 29 2.61 -8.09 1.33
CA TYR A 29 3.43 -7.28 2.25
C TYR A 29 4.71 -8.00 2.67
N ASP A 30 5.68 -7.26 3.21
CA ASP A 30 6.83 -7.87 3.88
C ASP A 30 6.36 -8.39 5.25
N THR A 31 6.23 -9.70 5.37
CA THR A 31 5.73 -10.37 6.59
C THR A 31 6.64 -10.17 7.81
N SER A 32 7.89 -9.71 7.62
CA SER A 32 8.80 -9.42 8.73
C SER A 32 8.53 -8.06 9.40
N ASN A 33 7.80 -7.16 8.75
CA ASN A 33 7.52 -5.81 9.28
C ASN A 33 6.07 -5.32 9.06
N GLY A 34 5.24 -6.05 8.31
CA GLY A 34 3.84 -5.71 8.04
C GLY A 34 3.63 -4.60 7.00
N VAL A 35 4.69 -4.08 6.37
CA VAL A 35 4.61 -2.98 5.41
C VAL A 35 4.12 -3.52 4.05
N SER A 36 3.07 -2.89 3.51
CA SER A 36 2.53 -3.21 2.19
C SER A 36 3.61 -3.18 1.11
N ASN A 37 3.51 -4.03 0.08
CA ASN A 37 4.30 -3.94 -1.14
C ASN A 37 3.60 -3.12 -2.24
N GLY A 38 2.32 -2.82 -2.09
CA GLY A 38 1.52 -2.08 -3.06
C GLY A 38 1.57 -0.56 -2.89
N LEU A 39 1.03 0.15 -3.88
CA LEU A 39 0.62 1.55 -3.74
C LEU A 39 -0.53 1.60 -2.73
N MET A 40 -0.44 2.44 -1.70
CA MET A 40 -1.54 2.65 -0.76
C MET A 40 -1.93 4.12 -0.75
N ILE A 41 -3.20 4.41 -1.05
CA ILE A 41 -3.81 5.73 -0.92
C ILE A 41 -5.00 5.61 0.02
N LYS A 42 -5.10 6.50 1.00
CA LYS A 42 -6.22 6.58 1.94
C LYS A 42 -6.68 8.03 2.07
N ASN A 43 -7.95 8.29 1.78
CA ASN A 43 -8.55 9.63 1.77
C ASN A 43 -7.74 10.64 0.93
N GLY A 44 -7.22 10.19 -0.21
CA GLY A 44 -6.40 11.01 -1.11
C GLY A 44 -4.99 11.31 -0.60
N LEU A 45 -4.56 10.68 0.49
CA LEU A 45 -3.18 10.74 0.99
C LEU A 45 -2.40 9.51 0.51
N LEU A 46 -1.21 9.72 -0.06
CA LEU A 46 -0.25 8.67 -0.37
C LEU A 46 0.33 8.12 0.94
N ILE A 47 -0.08 6.90 1.30
CA ILE A 47 0.39 6.19 2.48
C ILE A 47 1.66 5.40 2.17
N SER A 48 1.77 4.79 0.99
CA SER A 48 3.00 4.09 0.60
C SER A 48 3.11 3.99 -0.92
N THR A 49 4.34 4.06 -1.45
CA THR A 49 4.62 3.78 -2.87
C THR A 49 4.55 2.28 -3.16
N SER A 50 4.48 1.89 -4.43
CA SER A 50 4.45 0.48 -4.83
C SER A 50 5.86 -0.08 -5.08
N ASN A 51 6.07 -1.33 -4.71
CA ASN A 51 7.14 -2.21 -5.23
C ASN A 51 6.62 -3.08 -6.41
N GLY A 52 5.30 -3.18 -6.57
CA GLY A 52 4.64 -3.85 -7.69
C GLY A 52 4.36 -2.89 -8.85
N SER A 53 3.89 -3.43 -9.98
CA SER A 53 3.67 -2.64 -11.20
C SER A 53 2.30 -1.98 -11.29
N GLU A 54 1.26 -2.57 -10.69
CA GLU A 54 -0.13 -2.17 -10.90
C GLU A 54 -0.89 -2.02 -9.57
N ALA A 55 -1.89 -1.15 -9.56
CA ALA A 55 -2.79 -0.93 -8.43
C ALA A 55 -4.24 -0.74 -8.91
N VAL A 56 -5.17 -0.83 -7.96
CA VAL A 56 -6.58 -0.48 -8.16
C VAL A 56 -7.01 0.50 -7.08
N GLY A 57 -7.92 1.40 -7.42
CA GLY A 57 -8.43 2.40 -6.51
C GLY A 57 -9.79 2.94 -6.92
N PHE A 58 -10.29 3.85 -6.10
CA PHE A 58 -11.60 4.46 -6.22
C PHE A 58 -11.45 5.98 -6.19
N LYS A 59 -12.10 6.67 -7.12
CA LYS A 59 -12.26 8.13 -7.08
C LYS A 59 -13.33 8.52 -6.07
N GLN A 60 -13.45 9.83 -5.82
CA GLN A 60 -14.46 10.41 -4.92
C GLN A 60 -15.90 10.06 -5.32
N ASP A 61 -16.18 9.92 -6.61
CA ASP A 61 -17.50 9.57 -7.15
C ASP A 61 -17.76 8.05 -7.18
N GLY A 62 -16.85 7.23 -6.64
CA GLY A 62 -16.94 5.77 -6.65
C GLY A 62 -16.42 5.12 -7.93
N THR A 63 -15.99 5.88 -8.94
CA THR A 63 -15.40 5.32 -10.16
C THR A 63 -14.14 4.52 -9.84
N VAL A 64 -14.09 3.27 -10.31
CA VAL A 64 -12.89 2.42 -10.19
C VAL A 64 -11.84 2.88 -11.20
N ILE A 65 -10.60 3.00 -10.73
CA ILE A 65 -9.41 3.22 -11.56
C ILE A 65 -8.38 2.14 -11.27
N TYR A 66 -7.60 1.77 -12.27
CA TYR A 66 -6.51 0.80 -12.13
C TYR A 66 -5.46 1.11 -13.19
N GLY A 67 -4.22 0.77 -12.89
CA GLY A 67 -3.13 1.05 -13.81
C GLY A 67 -1.76 0.98 -13.16
N SER A 68 -0.77 1.41 -13.93
CA SER A 68 0.62 1.43 -13.50
C SER A 68 0.85 2.36 -12.30
N THR A 69 1.80 2.02 -11.43
CA THR A 69 2.02 2.72 -10.15
C THR A 69 3.24 3.66 -10.15
N ASN A 70 3.69 4.14 -11.31
CA ASN A 70 4.89 4.96 -11.39
C ASN A 70 4.63 6.38 -10.87
N LEU A 71 5.33 6.76 -9.81
CA LEU A 71 5.33 8.12 -9.29
C LEU A 71 6.71 8.74 -9.49
N ASN A 72 6.74 10.02 -9.83
CA ASN A 72 7.97 10.81 -9.82
C ASN A 72 7.98 11.64 -8.54
N ILE A 73 8.86 11.28 -7.61
CA ILE A 73 9.01 11.95 -6.33
C ILE A 73 10.42 12.49 -6.21
N LYS A 74 10.54 13.77 -5.86
CA LYS A 74 11.85 14.43 -5.72
C LYS A 74 11.81 15.48 -4.61
N ALA A 75 12.93 15.65 -3.93
CA ALA A 75 13.19 16.81 -3.10
C ALA A 75 14.13 17.78 -3.84
N THR A 76 13.89 19.08 -3.71
CA THR A 76 14.71 20.13 -4.31
C THR A 76 15.17 21.10 -3.22
N THR A 77 16.45 21.48 -3.25
CA THR A 77 17.03 22.50 -2.35
C THR A 77 18.11 23.29 -3.07
N GLY A 78 17.88 24.59 -3.25
CA GLY A 78 18.66 25.39 -4.20
C GLY A 78 18.66 24.74 -5.59
N ASP A 79 19.85 24.52 -6.16
CA ASP A 79 20.03 23.86 -7.46
C ASP A 79 20.11 22.32 -7.38
N THR A 80 20.01 21.75 -6.17
CA THR A 80 20.16 20.31 -5.95
C THR A 80 18.80 19.61 -6.04
N THR A 81 18.72 18.56 -6.86
CA THR A 81 17.55 17.67 -6.94
C THR A 81 17.92 16.28 -6.44
N ILE A 82 17.10 15.75 -5.55
CA ILE A 82 17.27 14.45 -4.89
C ILE A 82 16.07 13.57 -5.28
N PRO A 83 16.25 12.52 -6.10
CA PRO A 83 15.18 11.59 -6.40
C PRO A 83 14.82 10.75 -5.18
N ILE A 84 13.54 10.54 -4.95
CA ILE A 84 12.98 9.73 -3.86
C ILE A 84 12.23 8.56 -4.52
N ALA A 85 12.60 7.33 -4.18
CA ALA A 85 11.96 6.14 -4.76
C ALA A 85 10.84 5.58 -3.88
N HIS A 86 10.95 5.76 -2.57
CA HIS A 86 10.10 5.06 -1.61
C HIS A 86 9.39 6.03 -0.68
N VAL A 87 8.09 5.82 -0.45
CA VAL A 87 7.34 6.46 0.64
C VAL A 87 6.91 5.39 1.63
N ASN A 88 7.28 5.58 2.90
CA ASN A 88 6.93 4.71 4.03
C ASN A 88 7.27 3.23 3.79
N LYS A 89 8.45 2.96 3.22
CA LYS A 89 9.04 1.63 3.16
C LYS A 89 10.20 1.53 4.13
N GLU A 90 10.43 0.35 4.69
CA GLU A 90 11.64 0.13 5.49
C GLU A 90 12.87 0.18 4.57
N ARG A 91 13.87 0.99 4.95
CA ARG A 91 15.18 1.02 4.29
C ARG A 91 15.96 -0.25 4.59
N LYS A 92 15.66 -1.32 3.85
CA LYS A 92 16.16 -2.67 4.09
C LYS A 92 16.88 -3.26 2.88
N LEU A 93 16.19 -3.40 1.75
CA LEU A 93 16.73 -4.09 0.57
C LEU A 93 17.37 -3.16 -0.44
N ASP A 94 16.76 -2.00 -0.68
CA ASP A 94 17.31 -1.00 -1.62
C ASP A 94 18.24 -0.05 -0.87
N THR A 95 19.54 -0.18 -1.18
CA THR A 95 20.64 0.62 -0.63
C THR A 95 21.02 1.79 -1.54
N SER A 96 20.38 1.94 -2.69
CA SER A 96 20.74 2.94 -3.71
C SER A 96 19.87 4.18 -3.65
N ASN A 97 18.59 4.04 -3.29
CA ASN A 97 17.62 5.14 -3.38
C ASN A 97 17.27 5.77 -2.02
N VAL A 98 16.67 6.95 -2.10
CA VAL A 98 16.17 7.72 -0.94
C VAL A 98 14.74 7.31 -0.61
N TYR A 99 14.48 7.23 0.70
CA TYR A 99 13.18 6.92 1.30
C TYR A 99 12.63 8.17 1.98
N LEU A 100 11.35 8.48 1.74
CA LEU A 100 10.57 9.46 2.48
C LEU A 100 9.73 8.72 3.52
N LEU A 101 9.98 8.97 4.79
CA LEU A 101 9.23 8.41 5.92
C LEU A 101 8.38 9.53 6.55
N THR A 102 7.14 9.21 6.86
CA THR A 102 6.13 10.13 7.38
C THR A 102 5.49 9.56 8.65
N GLU A 103 4.65 10.33 9.33
CA GLU A 103 3.93 9.87 10.52
C GLU A 103 3.03 8.64 10.26
N GLN A 104 2.63 8.41 9.00
CA GLN A 104 1.85 7.24 8.59
C GLN A 104 2.70 5.95 8.53
N PHE A 105 4.03 6.05 8.50
CA PHE A 105 4.92 4.89 8.61
C PHE A 105 4.90 4.34 10.03
N ASP A 106 5.40 5.15 10.97
CA ASP A 106 5.56 4.86 12.39
C ASP A 106 5.94 6.14 13.16
N LYS A 107 6.13 6.03 14.48
CA LYS A 107 6.66 7.11 15.33
C LYS A 107 8.17 7.31 15.18
N ALA A 108 8.86 6.41 14.48
CA ALA A 108 10.30 6.45 14.27
C ALA A 108 10.72 5.72 12.97
N THR A 109 11.94 5.97 12.51
CA THR A 109 12.46 5.43 11.23
C THR A 109 12.69 3.92 11.21
N ARG A 110 12.95 3.30 12.37
CA ARG A 110 13.14 1.85 12.54
C ARG A 110 14.23 1.23 11.66
N SER A 111 15.19 2.02 11.16
CA SER A 111 16.21 1.53 10.23
C SER A 111 17.22 0.63 10.93
N THR A 112 17.67 -0.43 10.25
CA THR A 112 18.70 -1.35 10.79
C THR A 112 20.06 -1.20 10.11
N GLN A 113 20.11 -0.54 8.96
CA GLN A 113 21.30 -0.41 8.12
C GLN A 113 21.99 0.95 8.31
N PRO A 114 23.31 1.06 8.09
CA PRO A 114 24.02 2.32 8.17
C PRO A 114 23.51 3.32 7.12
N GLY A 115 23.57 4.61 7.42
CA GLY A 115 23.00 5.65 6.56
C GLY A 115 22.92 7.01 7.20
N VAL A 116 22.14 7.89 6.59
CA VAL A 116 21.80 9.21 7.12
C VAL A 116 20.29 9.41 7.10
N GLU A 117 19.76 10.03 8.15
CA GLU A 117 18.35 10.32 8.35
C GLU A 117 18.19 11.82 8.62
N VAL A 118 17.60 12.52 7.66
CA VAL A 118 17.38 13.97 7.70
C VAL A 118 15.95 14.22 8.14
N VAL A 119 15.76 14.74 9.35
CA VAL A 119 14.46 15.13 9.88
C VAL A 119 14.11 16.51 9.35
N LEU A 120 12.92 16.64 8.77
CA LEU A 120 12.39 17.86 8.19
C LEU A 120 11.13 18.28 8.93
N ASN A 121 11.03 19.55 9.33
CA ASN A 121 9.79 20.16 9.82
C ASN A 121 9.01 20.71 8.62
N VAL A 122 7.80 20.21 8.39
CA VAL A 122 6.94 20.67 7.31
C VAL A 122 6.46 22.10 7.59
N THR A 123 6.56 22.97 6.59
CA THR A 123 6.13 24.37 6.63
C THR A 123 4.93 24.66 5.75
N THR A 124 4.47 23.68 4.96
CA THR A 124 3.25 23.82 4.14
C THR A 124 2.01 23.96 5.01
N ASP A 125 1.28 25.05 4.80
CA ASP A 125 0.02 25.32 5.49
C ASP A 125 -1.01 24.22 5.22
N GLY A 126 -1.65 23.73 6.29
CA GLY A 126 -2.69 22.70 6.20
C GLY A 126 -2.18 21.32 5.79
N TYR A 127 -0.89 21.03 5.94
CA TYR A 127 -0.34 19.70 5.70
C TYR A 127 -1.06 18.63 6.53
N GLN A 128 -1.57 17.60 5.84
CA GLN A 128 -2.23 16.43 6.45
C GLN A 128 -1.54 15.11 6.08
N GLY A 129 -0.51 15.16 5.25
CA GLY A 129 0.12 13.98 4.66
C GLY A 129 0.57 14.25 3.23
N VAL A 130 1.22 13.25 2.64
CA VAL A 130 1.73 13.32 1.27
C VAL A 130 0.56 13.16 0.30
N GLN A 131 0.48 14.02 -0.72
CA GLN A 131 -0.58 13.94 -1.75
C GLN A 131 0.04 14.00 -3.15
N ILE A 132 -0.44 13.14 -4.04
CA ILE A 132 -0.01 13.11 -5.44
C ILE A 132 -0.54 14.36 -6.16
N GLY A 133 0.32 15.02 -6.93
CA GLY A 133 0.03 16.29 -7.60
C GLY A 133 0.29 17.53 -6.75
N LYS A 134 0.75 17.38 -5.50
CA LYS A 134 1.06 18.49 -4.59
C LYS A 134 2.54 18.51 -4.19
N SER A 135 2.96 19.67 -3.70
CA SER A 135 4.30 19.92 -3.17
C SER A 135 4.25 20.13 -1.67
N ILE A 136 5.32 19.74 -0.97
CA ILE A 136 5.52 19.93 0.47
C ILE A 136 6.79 20.76 0.65
N THR A 137 6.68 21.92 1.26
CA THR A 137 7.80 22.73 1.74
C THR A 137 8.15 22.33 3.17
N ALA A 138 9.44 22.22 3.47
CA ALA A 138 9.93 21.83 4.79
C ALA A 138 11.31 22.42 5.05
N THR A 139 11.73 22.47 6.32
CA THR A 139 13.07 22.90 6.73
C THR A 139 13.79 21.80 7.49
N VAL A 140 15.10 21.68 7.30
CA VAL A 140 15.93 20.70 8.02
C VAL A 140 15.94 21.02 9.51
N GLU A 141 15.49 20.06 10.32
CA GLU A 141 15.61 20.11 11.79
C GLU A 141 16.92 19.51 12.26
N SER A 142 17.28 18.34 11.72
CA SER A 142 18.50 17.61 12.07
C SER A 142 18.95 16.67 10.95
N VAL A 143 20.25 16.38 10.93
CA VAL A 143 20.88 15.38 10.07
C VAL A 143 21.54 14.36 10.97
N ASN A 144 21.03 13.13 10.96
CA ASN A 144 21.44 12.08 11.88
C ASN A 144 22.17 10.97 11.13
N GLN A 145 23.46 10.79 11.40
CA GLN A 145 24.18 9.61 10.92
C GLN A 145 23.75 8.41 11.77
N VAL A 146 23.33 7.34 11.11
CA VAL A 146 22.90 6.10 11.76
C VAL A 146 23.84 4.96 11.38
N ALA A 147 24.18 4.13 12.36
CA ALA A 147 25.02 2.95 12.17
C ALA A 147 24.16 1.70 11.89
N ALA A 148 24.83 0.60 11.51
CA ALA A 148 24.20 -0.71 11.50
C ALA A 148 23.73 -1.05 12.93
N ASN A 149 22.45 -1.39 13.09
CA ASN A 149 21.83 -1.68 14.37
C ASN A 149 20.71 -2.72 14.21
N PRO A 150 20.94 -3.99 14.60
CA PRO A 150 19.91 -5.04 14.50
C PRO A 150 18.69 -4.77 15.39
N ASP A 151 18.86 -3.99 16.47
CA ASP A 151 17.78 -3.60 17.40
C ASP A 151 17.01 -2.35 16.94
N LYS A 152 17.29 -1.88 15.71
CA LYS A 152 16.70 -0.71 15.04
C LYS A 152 17.14 0.63 15.63
N ASN A 153 17.45 1.57 14.74
CA ASN A 153 17.59 2.98 15.04
C ASN A 153 16.20 3.62 15.19
N ASN A 154 16.09 4.62 16.07
CA ASN A 154 14.82 5.21 16.47
C ASN A 154 14.82 6.73 16.30
N THR A 155 15.24 7.24 15.13
CA THR A 155 15.08 8.66 14.82
C THR A 155 13.59 9.00 14.83
N PRO A 156 13.11 9.91 15.70
CA PRO A 156 11.69 10.18 15.83
C PRO A 156 11.09 10.81 14.57
N ILE A 157 9.83 10.48 14.30
CA ILE A 157 9.00 11.15 13.31
C ILE A 157 7.84 11.82 14.08
N GLY A 158 8.01 13.10 14.39
CA GLY A 158 7.00 13.89 15.09
C GLY A 158 5.85 14.33 14.19
N LYS A 159 4.79 14.87 14.82
CA LYS A 159 3.66 15.48 14.10
C LYS A 159 4.17 16.62 13.21
N GLY A 160 3.77 16.62 11.94
CA GLY A 160 4.23 17.61 10.96
C GLY A 160 5.72 17.47 10.61
N GLN A 161 6.34 16.33 10.91
CA GLN A 161 7.69 16.00 10.47
C GLN A 161 7.66 14.89 9.41
N ILE A 162 8.65 14.93 8.54
CA ILE A 162 8.98 13.87 7.59
C ILE A 162 10.49 13.61 7.64
N VAL A 163 10.93 12.42 7.23
CA VAL A 163 12.35 12.05 7.25
C VAL A 163 12.77 11.57 5.87
N LEU A 164 13.85 12.15 5.35
CA LEU A 164 14.57 11.57 4.22
C LEU A 164 15.65 10.62 4.76
N SER A 165 15.57 9.34 4.40
CA SER A 165 16.50 8.30 4.84
C SER A 165 17.22 7.70 3.63
N VAL A 166 18.53 7.52 3.73
CA VAL A 166 19.32 6.90 2.67
C VAL A 166 20.45 6.05 3.25
N HIS A 167 20.81 4.98 2.57
CA HIS A 167 21.90 4.08 2.96
C HIS A 167 23.28 4.72 2.71
N SER A 168 24.30 4.29 3.46
CA SER A 168 25.68 4.78 3.30
C SER A 168 26.28 4.55 1.91
N ASP A 169 25.79 3.53 1.21
CA ASP A 169 26.29 3.13 -0.10
C ASP A 169 25.61 3.88 -1.26
N SER A 170 24.58 4.66 -0.97
CA SER A 170 23.88 5.44 -2.00
C SER A 170 24.73 6.60 -2.50
N SER A 171 24.61 6.88 -3.80
CA SER A 171 25.15 8.12 -4.40
C SER A 171 24.60 9.40 -3.76
N GLN A 172 23.45 9.34 -3.08
CA GLN A 172 22.83 10.49 -2.40
C GLN A 172 23.27 10.65 -0.95
N TYR A 173 24.09 9.74 -0.40
CA TYR A 173 24.52 9.80 0.99
C TYR A 173 25.23 11.11 1.34
N ALA A 174 26.21 11.54 0.51
CA ALA A 174 26.95 12.76 0.73
C ALA A 174 26.04 14.01 0.61
N THR A 175 25.10 14.00 -0.34
CA THR A 175 24.13 15.07 -0.53
C THR A 175 23.27 15.27 0.71
N LEU A 176 22.66 14.21 1.24
CA LEU A 176 21.81 14.30 2.44
C LEU A 176 22.63 14.60 3.70
N SER A 177 23.85 14.06 3.81
CA SER A 177 24.75 14.31 4.94
C SER A 177 25.24 15.76 5.01
N GLY A 178 25.32 16.44 3.86
CA GLY A 178 25.77 17.83 3.76
C GLY A 178 24.68 18.87 4.01
N LEU A 179 23.42 18.46 4.19
CA LEU A 179 22.33 19.39 4.49
C LEU A 179 22.55 20.06 5.85
N SER A 180 22.18 21.33 5.95
CA SER A 180 22.34 22.11 7.19
C SER A 180 20.99 22.41 7.84
N LYS A 181 20.95 22.46 9.17
CA LYS A 181 19.75 22.87 9.91
C LYS A 181 19.22 24.22 9.39
N GLY A 182 17.91 24.32 9.20
CA GLY A 182 17.22 25.48 8.66
C GLY A 182 17.20 25.57 7.13
N GLN A 183 17.93 24.70 6.42
CA GLN A 183 17.87 24.65 4.96
C GLN A 183 16.48 24.23 4.49
N GLU A 184 15.95 24.93 3.48
CA GLU A 184 14.63 24.66 2.93
C GLU A 184 14.69 23.58 1.83
N LEU A 185 13.71 22.68 1.85
CA LEU A 185 13.47 21.67 0.82
C LEU A 185 12.02 21.78 0.34
N THR A 186 11.82 21.58 -0.96
CA THR A 186 10.49 21.32 -1.56
C THR A 186 10.45 19.89 -2.07
N ILE A 187 9.48 19.11 -1.60
CA ILE A 187 9.22 17.74 -2.05
C ILE A 187 8.03 17.76 -3.00
N ASP A 188 8.24 17.37 -4.26
CA ASP A 188 7.19 17.24 -5.26
C ASP A 188 6.82 15.77 -5.44
N VAL A 189 5.52 15.48 -5.49
CA VAL A 189 4.99 14.14 -5.78
C VAL A 189 4.10 14.22 -7.00
N GLN A 190 4.48 13.56 -8.09
CA GLN A 190 3.76 13.63 -9.36
C GLN A 190 3.38 12.25 -9.88
N ASN A 191 2.19 12.15 -10.47
CA ASN A 191 1.82 10.97 -11.24
C ASN A 191 2.68 10.92 -12.52
N ASN A 192 3.26 9.75 -12.81
CA ASN A 192 4.08 9.54 -14.01
C ASN A 192 3.54 8.40 -14.88
N ASN A 193 2.22 8.22 -14.89
CA ASN A 193 1.53 7.18 -15.64
C ASN A 193 0.69 7.81 -16.75
N ALA A 194 0.61 7.12 -17.90
CA ALA A 194 -0.21 7.55 -19.03
C ALA A 194 -1.61 6.91 -19.01
N ASP A 195 -1.76 5.78 -18.33
CA ASP A 195 -2.99 4.97 -18.25
C ASP A 195 -3.88 5.35 -17.06
N VAL A 196 -3.32 5.97 -16.02
CA VAL A 196 -4.06 6.34 -14.80
C VAL A 196 -3.52 7.63 -14.17
N ASP A 197 -4.39 8.39 -13.52
CA ASP A 197 -4.04 9.55 -12.70
C ASP A 197 -4.36 9.29 -11.23
N TRP A 198 -3.34 8.90 -10.47
CA TRP A 198 -3.49 8.61 -9.05
C TRP A 198 -3.77 9.83 -8.18
N SER A 199 -3.63 11.07 -8.70
CA SER A 199 -4.05 12.26 -7.95
C SER A 199 -5.57 12.34 -7.75
N GLN A 200 -6.35 11.58 -8.53
CA GLN A 200 -7.80 11.50 -8.42
C GLN A 200 -8.29 10.40 -7.46
N ALA A 201 -7.39 9.56 -6.96
CA ALA A 201 -7.74 8.45 -6.09
C ALA A 201 -8.06 8.93 -4.67
N GLN A 202 -9.17 8.44 -4.11
CA GLN A 202 -9.47 8.56 -2.68
C GLN A 202 -8.97 7.36 -1.91
N GLN A 203 -9.15 6.16 -2.46
CA GLN A 203 -8.62 4.92 -1.92
C GLN A 203 -7.84 4.22 -3.02
N ALA A 204 -6.70 3.60 -2.69
CA ALA A 204 -5.99 2.70 -3.59
C ALA A 204 -5.19 1.67 -2.80
N LEU A 205 -5.03 0.51 -3.39
CA LEU A 205 -4.19 -0.59 -2.92
C LEU A 205 -3.51 -1.25 -4.13
N GLY A 206 -2.39 -1.92 -3.90
CA GLY A 206 -1.67 -2.65 -4.94
C GLY A 206 -2.41 -3.88 -5.47
N ILE A 207 -2.06 -4.28 -6.69
CA ILE A 207 -2.47 -5.56 -7.26
C ILE A 207 -1.31 -6.53 -7.11
N PHE A 208 -1.55 -7.72 -6.55
CA PHE A 208 -0.51 -8.74 -6.44
C PHE A 208 -0.29 -9.45 -7.79
N HIS A 209 -1.37 -9.89 -8.44
CA HIS A 209 -1.33 -10.41 -9.81
C HIS A 209 -2.48 -9.85 -10.66
N VAL A 210 -2.14 -9.29 -11.82
CA VAL A 210 -3.12 -9.02 -12.88
C VAL A 210 -3.38 -10.33 -13.61
N LEU A 211 -4.58 -10.89 -13.49
CA LEU A 211 -4.97 -12.13 -14.17
C LEU A 211 -5.63 -11.84 -15.53
N MET A 212 -6.39 -10.76 -15.61
CA MET A 212 -6.99 -10.27 -16.85
C MET A 212 -7.18 -8.76 -16.77
N LYS A 213 -6.88 -8.03 -17.85
CA LYS A 213 -7.07 -6.58 -17.96
C LYS A 213 -7.66 -6.26 -19.33
N ASP A 214 -8.72 -5.45 -19.37
CA ASP A 214 -9.44 -5.07 -20.58
C ASP A 214 -9.87 -6.27 -21.45
N GLY A 215 -10.31 -7.35 -20.81
CA GLY A 215 -10.69 -8.61 -21.46
C GLY A 215 -9.52 -9.47 -21.96
N VAL A 216 -8.27 -9.03 -21.78
CA VAL A 216 -7.05 -9.74 -22.19
C VAL A 216 -6.45 -10.47 -21.01
N ILE A 217 -6.32 -11.79 -21.14
CA ILE A 217 -5.76 -12.68 -20.12
C ILE A 217 -4.24 -12.49 -20.03
N ASN A 218 -3.70 -12.46 -18.81
CA ASN A 218 -2.27 -12.53 -18.57
C ASN A 218 -1.80 -13.98 -18.51
N GLU A 219 -1.45 -14.55 -19.67
CA GLU A 219 -1.01 -15.94 -19.80
C GLU A 219 0.20 -16.29 -18.91
N SER A 220 1.07 -15.31 -18.64
CA SER A 220 2.24 -15.54 -17.76
C SER A 220 1.82 -15.79 -16.31
N ALA A 221 0.78 -15.11 -15.83
CA ALA A 221 0.24 -15.35 -14.49
C ALA A 221 -0.40 -16.74 -14.39
N LEU A 222 -1.06 -17.20 -15.45
CA LEU A 222 -1.72 -18.51 -15.48
C LEU A 222 -0.74 -19.70 -15.51
N SER A 223 0.55 -19.44 -15.75
CA SER A 223 1.58 -20.48 -15.63
C SER A 223 1.79 -20.97 -14.18
N ASP A 224 1.36 -20.19 -13.18
CA ASP A 224 1.27 -20.64 -11.80
C ASP A 224 0.02 -21.52 -11.61
N THR A 225 0.27 -22.83 -11.49
CA THR A 225 -0.76 -23.84 -11.28
C THR A 225 -1.02 -24.13 -9.79
N ALA A 226 -0.50 -23.32 -8.86
CA ALA A 226 -0.68 -23.54 -7.44
C ALA A 226 -2.15 -23.35 -7.02
N VAL A 227 -2.64 -24.30 -6.23
CA VAL A 227 -3.99 -24.28 -5.65
C VAL A 227 -3.93 -23.68 -4.25
N HIS A 228 -4.55 -22.51 -4.08
CA HIS A 228 -4.53 -21.78 -2.79
C HIS A 228 -5.88 -21.10 -2.53
N PRO A 229 -6.16 -20.71 -1.26
CA PRO A 229 -7.14 -19.66 -0.99
C PRO A 229 -6.77 -18.39 -1.75
N ARG A 230 -7.76 -17.71 -2.33
CA ARG A 230 -7.57 -16.52 -3.16
C ARG A 230 -8.54 -15.43 -2.73
N THR A 231 -8.09 -14.19 -2.88
CA THR A 231 -8.90 -12.97 -2.76
C THR A 231 -8.77 -12.20 -4.06
N VAL A 232 -9.91 -11.88 -4.68
CA VAL A 232 -9.98 -11.44 -6.07
C VAL A 232 -10.91 -10.24 -6.18
N PHE A 233 -10.45 -9.26 -6.95
CA PHE A 233 -11.19 -8.07 -7.34
C PHE A 233 -11.44 -8.09 -8.84
N GLY A 234 -12.70 -8.05 -9.24
CA GLY A 234 -13.12 -7.97 -10.63
C GLY A 234 -13.93 -6.71 -10.91
N THR A 235 -13.93 -6.28 -12.17
CA THR A 235 -14.87 -5.27 -12.66
C THR A 235 -15.54 -5.74 -13.94
N LYS A 236 -16.82 -5.41 -14.10
CA LYS A 236 -17.58 -5.57 -15.35
C LYS A 236 -17.41 -4.33 -16.23
N ALA A 237 -17.84 -4.44 -17.49
CA ALA A 237 -17.75 -3.36 -18.47
C ALA A 237 -18.54 -2.09 -18.07
N ASP A 238 -19.57 -2.22 -17.23
CA ASP A 238 -20.38 -1.11 -16.72
C ASP A 238 -19.80 -0.45 -15.45
N GLY A 239 -18.65 -0.93 -14.96
CA GLY A 239 -18.03 -0.45 -13.72
C GLY A 239 -18.47 -1.19 -12.46
N THR A 240 -19.39 -2.16 -12.55
CA THR A 240 -19.78 -3.00 -11.41
C THR A 240 -18.57 -3.74 -10.86
N VAL A 241 -18.33 -3.61 -9.55
CA VAL A 241 -17.29 -4.36 -8.83
C VAL A 241 -17.83 -5.73 -8.44
N VAL A 242 -17.00 -6.76 -8.63
CA VAL A 242 -17.25 -8.13 -8.18
C VAL A 242 -16.09 -8.53 -7.27
N LEU A 243 -16.39 -8.79 -6.00
CA LEU A 243 -15.42 -9.32 -5.05
C LEU A 243 -15.61 -10.83 -4.96
N PHE A 244 -14.51 -11.57 -5.00
CA PHE A 244 -14.54 -13.01 -4.86
C PHE A 244 -13.45 -13.48 -3.90
N GLN A 245 -13.83 -14.35 -2.99
CA GLN A 245 -12.91 -15.05 -2.09
C GLN A 245 -13.20 -16.53 -2.18
N CYS A 246 -12.15 -17.35 -2.24
CA CYS A 246 -12.26 -18.79 -2.12
C CYS A 246 -11.39 -19.30 -0.97
N ASP A 247 -11.97 -20.15 -0.13
CA ASP A 247 -11.20 -20.90 0.86
C ASP A 247 -10.31 -21.94 0.19
N GLY A 248 -9.32 -22.42 0.92
CA GLY A 248 -8.39 -23.43 0.43
C GLY A 248 -7.50 -24.01 1.53
N ARG A 249 -6.66 -24.99 1.16
CA ARG A 249 -5.76 -25.73 2.07
C ARG A 249 -6.50 -26.44 3.22
N GLN A 250 -7.76 -26.82 3.01
CA GLN A 250 -8.63 -27.41 4.03
C GLN A 250 -9.22 -28.72 3.51
N PRO A 251 -8.50 -29.85 3.66
CA PRO A 251 -8.94 -31.15 3.14
C PRO A 251 -10.35 -31.51 3.60
N GLY A 252 -11.20 -31.94 2.67
CA GLY A 252 -12.59 -32.29 2.92
C GLY A 252 -13.56 -31.10 3.03
N PHE A 253 -13.07 -29.87 2.87
CA PHE A 253 -13.89 -28.66 2.82
C PHE A 253 -13.61 -27.81 1.58
N ALA A 254 -12.36 -27.35 1.40
CA ALA A 254 -11.96 -26.50 0.28
C ALA A 254 -10.45 -26.67 0.00
N ASP A 255 -10.10 -27.06 -1.22
CA ASP A 255 -8.70 -27.19 -1.61
C ASP A 255 -8.08 -25.85 -2.02
N GLY A 256 -8.88 -24.96 -2.63
CA GLY A 256 -8.45 -23.67 -3.18
C GLY A 256 -8.75 -23.60 -4.68
N MET A 257 -8.25 -22.55 -5.33
CA MET A 257 -8.33 -22.39 -6.78
C MET A 257 -6.98 -21.98 -7.37
N THR A 258 -6.72 -22.48 -8.59
CA THR A 258 -5.68 -21.98 -9.49
C THR A 258 -6.08 -20.65 -10.11
N PHE A 259 -5.13 -19.89 -10.65
CA PHE A 259 -5.47 -18.64 -11.35
C PHE A 259 -6.31 -18.86 -12.61
N THR A 260 -6.14 -19.99 -13.31
CA THR A 260 -6.97 -20.33 -14.47
C THR A 260 -8.43 -20.50 -14.07
N GLU A 261 -8.70 -21.25 -13.00
CA GLU A 261 -10.07 -21.44 -12.50
C GLU A 261 -10.69 -20.12 -12.01
N ILE A 262 -9.89 -19.24 -11.40
CA ILE A 262 -10.33 -17.87 -11.04
C ILE A 262 -10.75 -17.10 -12.28
N VAL A 263 -9.93 -17.10 -13.33
CA VAL A 263 -10.24 -16.36 -14.57
C VAL A 263 -11.51 -16.89 -15.22
N ASP A 264 -11.65 -18.21 -15.33
CA ASP A 264 -12.84 -18.84 -15.91
C ASP A 264 -14.11 -18.51 -15.10
N TYR A 265 -14.04 -18.61 -13.78
CA TYR A 265 -15.16 -18.28 -12.91
C TYR A 265 -15.56 -16.80 -13.01
N MET A 266 -14.61 -15.88 -12.87
CA MET A 266 -14.90 -14.44 -12.89
C MET A 266 -15.38 -13.97 -14.28
N LYS A 267 -14.90 -14.58 -15.37
CA LYS A 267 -15.45 -14.35 -16.72
C LYS A 267 -16.90 -14.82 -16.84
N SER A 268 -17.28 -15.92 -16.18
CA SER A 268 -18.69 -16.36 -16.14
C SER A 268 -19.62 -15.37 -15.42
N LEU A 269 -19.05 -14.45 -14.65
CA LEU A 269 -19.75 -13.33 -14.00
C LEU A 269 -19.65 -12.01 -14.79
N ASP A 270 -19.22 -12.07 -16.05
CA ASP A 270 -19.03 -10.93 -16.97
C ASP A 270 -17.93 -9.94 -16.56
N CYS A 271 -16.97 -10.37 -15.73
CA CYS A 271 -15.82 -9.52 -15.40
C CYS A 271 -14.93 -9.34 -16.64
N VAL A 272 -14.50 -8.11 -16.89
CA VAL A 272 -13.55 -7.73 -17.94
C VAL A 272 -12.16 -7.42 -17.39
N ASN A 273 -12.06 -7.08 -16.10
CA ASN A 273 -10.80 -7.03 -15.37
C ASN A 273 -10.86 -7.99 -14.19
N ILE A 274 -9.74 -8.67 -13.91
CA ILE A 274 -9.61 -9.64 -12.82
C ILE A 274 -8.22 -9.49 -12.22
N PHE A 275 -8.18 -9.06 -10.96
CA PHE A 275 -6.98 -8.84 -10.18
C PHE A 275 -7.01 -9.74 -8.94
N ASN A 276 -5.91 -10.42 -8.67
CA ASN A 276 -5.75 -11.22 -7.47
C ASN A 276 -4.92 -10.43 -6.45
N PHE A 277 -5.42 -10.33 -5.23
CA PHE A 277 -4.76 -9.72 -4.08
C PHE A 277 -3.97 -10.76 -3.28
N ASP A 278 -3.48 -10.42 -2.08
CA ASP A 278 -2.81 -11.42 -1.24
C ASP A 278 -3.75 -12.59 -0.92
N GLY A 279 -3.18 -13.79 -0.93
CA GLY A 279 -3.93 -15.04 -0.82
C GLY A 279 -3.48 -15.91 0.34
N GLY A 280 -3.79 -17.21 0.28
CA GLY A 280 -3.40 -18.15 1.32
C GLY A 280 -4.05 -17.79 2.66
N GLY A 281 -3.27 -17.82 3.75
CA GLY A 281 -3.79 -17.50 5.08
C GLY A 281 -4.24 -16.05 5.25
N SER A 282 -3.86 -15.17 4.33
CA SER A 282 -4.32 -13.77 4.31
C SER A 282 -5.75 -13.62 3.78
N SER A 283 -6.25 -14.61 3.02
CA SER A 283 -7.57 -14.56 2.39
C SER A 283 -8.69 -14.55 3.42
N THR A 284 -9.33 -13.39 3.53
CA THR A 284 -10.41 -13.16 4.48
C THR A 284 -11.47 -12.28 3.83
N ILE A 285 -12.74 -12.66 4.01
CA ILE A 285 -13.92 -11.86 3.63
C ILE A 285 -14.84 -11.72 4.84
N ALA A 286 -15.33 -10.50 5.05
CA ALA A 286 -16.31 -10.18 6.09
C ALA A 286 -17.53 -9.49 5.49
N VAL A 287 -18.70 -9.75 6.07
CA VAL A 287 -19.98 -9.20 5.61
C VAL A 287 -20.88 -8.90 6.81
N THR A 288 -21.59 -7.78 6.74
CA THR A 288 -22.76 -7.53 7.60
C THR A 288 -24.00 -8.01 6.85
N LEU A 289 -24.54 -9.17 7.25
CA LEU A 289 -25.70 -9.74 6.56
C LEU A 289 -26.98 -8.95 6.90
N PRO A 290 -28.01 -9.00 6.03
CA PRO A 290 -29.28 -8.35 6.32
C PRO A 290 -29.86 -8.80 7.67
N GLY A 291 -30.00 -7.85 8.60
CA GLY A 291 -30.51 -8.09 9.96
C GLY A 291 -29.44 -8.19 11.05
N ASP A 292 -28.16 -8.27 10.66
CA ASP A 292 -27.03 -8.21 11.60
C ASP A 292 -26.64 -6.75 11.88
N GLU A 293 -26.15 -6.49 13.10
CA GLU A 293 -25.67 -5.15 13.50
C GLU A 293 -24.16 -4.96 13.26
N GLU A 294 -23.44 -6.06 13.13
CA GLU A 294 -21.98 -6.13 13.10
C GLU A 294 -21.52 -7.06 11.97
N ALA A 295 -20.38 -6.74 11.35
CA ALA A 295 -19.81 -7.61 10.32
C ALA A 295 -19.25 -8.89 10.92
N THR A 296 -19.38 -9.99 10.19
CA THR A 296 -18.80 -11.29 10.57
C THR A 296 -17.89 -11.84 9.49
N ILE A 297 -16.86 -12.58 9.90
CA ILE A 297 -16.01 -13.34 8.97
C ILE A 297 -16.86 -14.46 8.35
N LEU A 298 -16.98 -14.43 7.02
CA LEU A 298 -17.85 -15.37 6.30
C LEU A 298 -17.11 -16.64 5.87
N ASN A 299 -15.80 -16.54 5.63
CA ASN A 299 -14.98 -17.66 5.19
C ASN A 299 -14.30 -18.38 6.36
N ARG A 300 -13.60 -19.49 6.08
CA ARG A 300 -12.76 -20.20 7.05
C ARG A 300 -11.29 -19.91 6.77
N PRO A 301 -10.62 -19.01 7.53
CA PRO A 301 -9.20 -18.71 7.34
C PRO A 301 -8.34 -19.98 7.36
N SER A 302 -7.47 -20.13 6.36
CA SER A 302 -6.74 -21.39 6.16
C SER A 302 -5.70 -21.69 7.25
N ASP A 303 -5.30 -20.69 8.03
CA ASP A 303 -4.38 -20.83 9.16
C ASP A 303 -5.09 -21.28 10.44
N GLY A 304 -6.41 -21.51 10.38
CA GLY A 304 -7.26 -21.85 11.53
C GLY A 304 -7.78 -20.63 12.30
N ASN A 305 -7.16 -19.45 12.11
CA ASN A 305 -7.61 -18.15 12.62
C ASN A 305 -7.33 -17.07 11.57
N GLU A 306 -7.90 -15.88 11.74
CA GLU A 306 -7.57 -14.72 10.92
C GLU A 306 -6.07 -14.40 10.98
N ARG A 307 -5.47 -14.14 9.82
CA ARG A 307 -4.10 -13.62 9.75
C ARG A 307 -4.11 -12.10 9.76
N ALA A 308 -3.15 -11.52 10.48
CA ALA A 308 -2.85 -10.10 10.41
C ALA A 308 -2.35 -9.72 9.01
N ASN A 309 -2.98 -8.71 8.40
CA ASN A 309 -2.66 -8.21 7.07
C ASN A 309 -2.12 -6.78 7.11
N CYS A 310 -1.57 -6.30 6.00
CA CYS A 310 -1.09 -4.91 5.93
C CYS A 310 -2.21 -3.88 5.67
N ASN A 311 -3.27 -4.29 4.97
CA ASN A 311 -4.45 -3.49 4.68
C ASN A 311 -5.64 -4.37 4.24
N ALA A 312 -6.78 -3.73 4.04
CA ALA A 312 -8.00 -4.30 3.52
C ALA A 312 -8.82 -3.23 2.76
N LEU A 313 -9.69 -3.68 1.86
CA LEU A 313 -10.76 -2.86 1.30
C LEU A 313 -12.02 -3.05 2.14
N LEU A 314 -12.52 -1.96 2.72
CA LEU A 314 -13.75 -1.93 3.50
C LEU A 314 -14.78 -1.04 2.78
N PHE A 315 -15.96 -1.60 2.50
CA PHE A 315 -17.09 -0.89 1.92
C PHE A 315 -18.03 -0.50 3.04
N VAL A 316 -18.28 0.79 3.19
CA VAL A 316 -19.03 1.36 4.33
C VAL A 316 -20.33 2.03 3.89
N ALA A 317 -21.30 2.12 4.82
CA ALA A 317 -22.60 2.77 4.67
C ALA A 317 -22.86 3.82 5.76
#